data_AF-A0AAQ0RQV8-F1
#
_entry.id   AF-A0AAQ0RQV8-F1
#
_cell.length_a   1.000
_cell.length_b   1.000
_cell.length_c   1.000
_cell.angle_alpha   90.00
_cell.angle_beta   90.00
_cell.angle_gamma   90.00
#
_symmetry.space_group_name_H-M   'P 1'
#
loop_
_entity.id
_entity.type
_entity.pdbx_description
1 polymer ?
#
loop_
_entity_poly.entity_id
_entity_poly.type
_entity_poly.pdbx_seq_one_letter_code
_entity_poly.pdbx_strand_id
1 'polypeptide(L)' 'MKNLNSFEAFRLGKSQMAKLSGGTVICDVVYNDNLGGSFPMVFNQANKEQAKKVAQAQHPDAQVSCWVLDETPE' A
#
# COMPACT_ATOMS: atom_id res chain seq x y z
N MET A 1 9.37 37.60 1.36
CA MET A 1 8.96 36.77 2.51
C MET A 1 7.47 36.47 2.42
N LYS A 2 7.08 35.36 1.78
CA LYS A 2 5.70 34.87 1.75
C LYS A 2 5.72 33.35 1.87
N ASN A 3 5.10 32.85 2.94
CA ASN A 3 4.56 31.50 3.12
C ASN A 3 5.51 30.31 2.89
N LEU A 4 6.31 29.99 3.91
CA LEU A 4 6.93 28.66 4.09
C LEU A 4 6.33 27.90 5.29
N ASN A 5 5.11 28.25 5.71
CA ASN A 5 4.41 27.59 6.83
C ASN A 5 3.73 26.26 6.45
N SER A 6 3.94 25.74 5.23
CA SER A 6 3.36 24.48 4.78
C SER A 6 4.35 23.31 4.79
N PHE A 7 5.54 23.48 5.39
CA PHE A 7 6.48 22.38 5.61
C PHE A 7 6.08 21.55 6.85
N GLU A 8 4.85 21.05 6.85
CA GLU A 8 4.45 19.88 7.66
C GLU A 8 4.86 18.57 6.96
N ALA A 9 5.70 18.63 5.93
CA ALA A 9 6.47 17.49 5.47
C ALA A 9 7.42 17.06 6.61
N PHE A 10 7.41 15.78 6.97
CA PHE A 10 8.27 15.17 7.99
C PHE A 10 7.90 15.37 9.47
N ARG A 11 6.61 15.51 9.79
CA ARG A 11 6.05 14.76 10.94
C ARG A 11 5.45 13.45 10.43
N LEU A 12 6.23 12.70 9.64
CA LEU A 12 6.16 11.25 9.60
C LEU A 12 6.47 10.80 11.02
N GLY A 13 5.43 10.79 11.84
CA GLY A 13 5.50 10.48 13.25
C GLY A 13 6.21 9.16 13.40
N LYS A 14 7.07 9.09 14.41
CA LYS A 14 7.60 7.85 14.95
C LYS A 14 6.52 6.77 15.21
N SER A 15 5.23 7.11 15.15
CA SER A 15 4.07 6.22 15.11
C SER A 15 3.88 5.42 13.81
N GLN A 16 4.43 5.83 12.66
CA GLN A 16 4.45 5.00 11.44
C GLN A 16 5.68 4.10 11.36
N MET A 17 6.73 4.38 12.15
CA MET A 17 7.89 3.49 12.34
C MET A 17 7.77 2.63 13.60
N ALA A 18 6.60 2.62 14.25
CA ALA A 18 6.28 1.61 15.23
C ALA A 18 6.05 0.31 14.48
N LYS A 19 7.16 -0.33 14.07
CA LYS A 19 7.31 -1.72 13.63
C LYS A 19 5.94 -2.35 13.43
N LEU A 20 5.29 -2.04 12.29
CA LEU A 20 4.00 -2.62 11.98
C LEU A 20 4.29 -4.11 11.94
N SER A 21 3.80 -4.82 12.94
CA SER A 21 3.76 -6.27 13.01
C SER A 21 2.81 -6.82 11.93
N GLY A 22 2.76 -6.18 10.77
CA GLY A 22 2.07 -6.61 9.58
C GLY A 22 3.13 -7.23 8.69
N GLY A 23 2.95 -8.52 8.38
CA GLY A 23 3.78 -9.21 7.40
C GLY A 23 3.78 -8.50 6.04
N THR A 24 4.51 -9.04 5.09
CA THR A 24 4.51 -8.54 3.72
C THR A 24 3.10 -8.68 3.15
N VAL A 25 2.48 -7.59 2.68
CA VAL A 25 1.17 -7.65 2.03
C VAL A 25 1.36 -7.57 0.53
N ILE A 26 0.79 -8.51 -0.20
CA ILE A 26 0.79 -8.51 -1.66
C ILE A 26 -0.62 -8.20 -2.13
N CYS A 27 -0.74 -7.22 -3.03
CA CYS A 27 -1.99 -6.80 -3.66
C CYS A 27 -1.92 -7.06 -5.15
N ASP A 28 -2.71 -8.01 -5.64
CA ASP A 28 -2.91 -8.26 -7.05
C ASP A 28 -3.87 -7.21 -7.62
N VAL A 29 -3.39 -6.44 -8.59
CA VAL A 29 -4.14 -5.44 -9.33
C VAL A 29 -4.50 -6.05 -10.67
N VAL A 30 -5.80 -6.14 -10.97
CA VAL A 30 -6.32 -6.73 -12.20
C VAL A 30 -7.19 -5.70 -12.91
N TYR A 31 -6.76 -5.30 -14.10
CA TYR A 31 -7.57 -4.44 -14.97
C TYR A 31 -8.49 -5.33 -15.80
N ASN A 32 -9.78 -5.06 -15.70
CA ASN A 32 -10.78 -5.69 -16.56
C ASN A 32 -11.03 -4.86 -17.83
N ASP A 33 -10.00 -4.15 -18.28
CA ASP A 33 -10.00 -3.50 -19.57
C ASP A 33 -9.69 -4.54 -20.66
N ASN A 34 -10.05 -4.25 -21.91
CA ASN A 34 -9.76 -5.13 -23.06
C ASN A 34 -8.24 -5.32 -23.32
N LEU A 35 -7.38 -4.74 -22.47
CA LEU A 35 -5.93 -4.84 -22.51
C LEU A 35 -5.39 -5.87 -21.50
N GLY A 36 -6.21 -6.28 -20.51
CA GLY A 36 -5.98 -7.50 -19.72
C GLY A 36 -4.72 -7.48 -18.87
N GLY A 37 -4.38 -6.32 -18.29
CA GLY A 37 -3.19 -6.19 -17.44
C GLY A 37 -3.43 -6.70 -16.03
N SER A 38 -2.53 -7.53 -15.51
CA SER A 38 -2.44 -7.80 -14.08
C SER A 38 -1.00 -7.72 -13.58
N PHE A 39 -0.83 -7.18 -12.38
CA PHE A 39 0.47 -7.17 -11.71
C PHE A 39 0.34 -7.17 -10.19
N PRO A 40 1.30 -7.78 -9.48
CA PRO A 40 1.35 -7.76 -8.04
C PRO A 40 2.04 -6.48 -7.52
N MET A 41 1.46 -5.85 -6.51
CA MET A 41 2.07 -4.78 -5.72
C MET A 41 2.47 -5.32 -4.35
N VAL A 42 3.72 -5.09 -3.95
CA VAL A 42 4.24 -5.55 -2.66
C VAL A 42 4.34 -4.39 -1.68
N PHE A 43 3.71 -4.54 -0.53
CA PHE A 43 3.74 -3.60 0.58
C PHE A 43 4.44 -4.25 1.78
N ASN A 44 5.68 -3.84 2.00
CA ASN A 44 6.44 -4.26 3.18
C ASN A 44 5.95 -3.46 4.40
N GLN A 45 5.69 -4.15 5.52
CA GLN A 45 5.25 -3.52 6.77
C GLN A 45 3.93 -2.74 6.66
N ALA A 46 2.97 -3.21 5.86
CA ALA A 46 1.64 -2.62 5.78
C ALA A 46 0.60 -3.57 6.36
N ASN A 47 -0.52 -3.02 6.86
CA ASN A 47 -1.69 -3.84 7.12
C ASN A 47 -2.51 -4.01 5.82
N LYS A 48 -3.26 -5.12 5.71
CA LYS A 48 -4.03 -5.47 4.51
C LYS A 48 -5.00 -4.36 4.08
N GLU A 49 -5.63 -3.68 5.03
CA GLU A 49 -6.60 -2.61 4.74
C GLU A 49 -5.95 -1.35 4.17
N GLN A 50 -4.81 -0.92 4.71
CA GLN A 50 -4.03 0.21 4.22
C GLN A 50 -3.46 -0.10 2.84
N ALA A 51 -2.86 -1.27 2.66
CA ALA A 51 -2.34 -1.71 1.37
C ALA A 51 -3.44 -1.71 0.29
N LYS A 52 -4.63 -2.24 0.62
CA LYS A 52 -5.79 -2.22 -0.28
C LYS A 52 -6.24 -0.80 -0.62
N LYS A 53 -6.34 0.09 0.37
CA LYS A 53 -6.73 1.50 0.12
C LYS A 53 -5.72 2.21 -0.77
N VAL A 54 -4.42 1.99 -0.57
CA VAL A 54 -3.37 2.60 -1.38
C VAL A 54 -3.39 2.05 -2.80
N ALA A 55 -3.47 0.72 -2.97
CA ALA A 55 -3.54 0.09 -4.28
C ALA A 55 -4.80 0.50 -5.06
N GLN A 56 -5.97 0.57 -4.40
CA GLN A 56 -7.21 1.05 -5.04
C GLN A 56 -7.16 2.55 -5.38
N ALA A 57 -6.48 3.37 -4.57
CA ALA A 57 -6.31 4.79 -4.87
C ALA A 57 -5.35 5.04 -6.04
N GLN A 58 -4.34 4.19 -6.21
CA GLN A 58 -3.43 4.24 -7.36
C GLN A 58 -4.05 3.68 -8.64
N HIS A 59 -4.93 2.68 -8.51
CA HIS A 59 -5.57 1.97 -9.62
C HIS A 59 -7.09 1.93 -9.42
N PRO A 60 -7.80 3.06 -9.61
CA PRO A 60 -9.23 3.18 -9.31
C PRO A 60 -10.14 2.37 -10.23
N ASP A 61 -9.66 2.05 -11.43
CA ASP A 61 -10.29 1.27 -12.48
C ASP A 61 -9.96 -0.22 -12.43
N ALA A 62 -9.01 -0.62 -11.58
CA ALA A 62 -8.62 -2.00 -11.38
C ALA A 62 -9.35 -2.66 -10.21
N GLN A 63 -9.52 -3.98 -10.31
CA GLN A 63 -9.91 -4.83 -9.21
C GLN A 63 -8.67 -5.18 -8.38
N VAL A 64 -8.68 -4.80 -7.10
CA VAL A 64 -7.55 -5.03 -6.19
C VAL A 64 -7.88 -6.12 -5.17
N SER A 65 -7.07 -7.18 -5.15
CA SER A 65 -7.14 -8.28 -4.17
C SER A 65 -5.85 -8.36 -3.37
N CYS A 66 -5.93 -8.19 -2.03
CA CYS A 66 -4.74 -8.21 -1.18
C CYS A 66 -4.72 -9.40 -0.22
N TRP A 67 -3.54 -9.95 0.03
CA TRP A 67 -3.27 -11.05 0.95
C TRP A 67 -1.95 -10.80 1.70
N VAL A 68 -1.84 -11.35 2.91
CA VAL A 68 -0.62 -11.26 3.72
C VAL A 68 0.22 -12.48 3.36
N LEU A 69 1.45 -12.25 2.93
CA LEU A 69 2.49 -13.25 2.88
C LEU A 69 2.93 -13.49 4.32
N ASP A 70 2.24 -14.42 4.98
CA ASP A 70 2.76 -15.03 6.20
C ASP A 70 3.99 -15.83 5.80
N GLU A 71 5.15 -15.47 6.35
CA GLU A 71 6.32 -16.34 6.34
C GLU A 71 5.97 -17.52 7.26
N THR A 72 5.22 -18.51 6.80
CA THR A 72 5.11 -19.79 7.49
C THR A 72 6.48 -20.44 7.46
N PRO A 73 7.16 -20.61 8.62
CA PRO A 73 8.29 -21.51 8.70
C PRO A 73 7.71 -22.93 8.83
N GLU A 74 7.86 -23.76 7.80
CA GLU A 74 7.89 -25.22 8.01
C GLU A 74 9.22 -25.64 8.62
#